data_AF-A0A1B2A690-F1
#
_entry.id   AF-A0A1B2A690-F1
#
_cell.length_a   1.000
_cell.length_b   1.000
_cell.length_c   1.000
_cell.angle_alpha   90.00
_cell.angle_beta   90.00
_cell.angle_gamma   90.00
#
_symmetry.space_group_name_H-M   'P 1'
#
loop_
_entity.id
_entity.type
_entity.pdbx_description
1 polymer ?
#
loop_
_entity_poly.entity_id
_entity_poly.type
_entity_poly.pdbx_seq_one_letter_code
_entity_poly.pdbx_strand_id
1 'polypeptide(L)' 'MGERNIVEIVRENVVRYMAEAGMKKFDLAMVVGGTAGIQRLIDGGSVNGPTIVTLQKIAMALGVKTIDLVEDWSDEDE' A
#
# COMPACT_ATOMS: atom_id res chain seq x y z
N MET A 1 0.72 -10.81 -21.53
CA MET A 1 0.57 -10.68 -20.07
C MET A 1 -0.79 -10.08 -19.79
N GLY A 2 -1.54 -10.63 -18.82
CA GLY A 2 -2.79 -10.00 -18.36
C GLY A 2 -2.48 -8.94 -17.31
N GLU A 3 -3.40 -7.99 -17.13
CA GLU A 3 -3.31 -6.96 -16.08
C GLU A 3 -3.20 -7.61 -14.69
N ARG A 4 -2.20 -7.19 -13.89
CA ARG A 4 -2.02 -7.65 -12.51
C ARG A 4 -3.14 -7.09 -11.62
N ASN A 5 -3.44 -7.80 -10.54
CA ASN A 5 -4.44 -7.33 -9.58
C ASN A 5 -3.92 -6.07 -8.86
N ILE A 6 -4.63 -4.95 -9.03
CA ILE A 6 -4.28 -3.66 -8.42
C ILE A 6 -4.15 -3.71 -6.89
N VAL A 7 -4.89 -4.59 -6.21
CA VAL A 7 -4.82 -4.73 -4.75
C VAL A 7 -3.50 -5.37 -4.33
N GLU A 8 -2.97 -6.32 -5.11
CA GLU A 8 -1.66 -6.92 -4.86
C GLU A 8 -0.54 -5.91 -5.14
N ILE A 9 -0.63 -5.15 -6.23
CA ILE A 9 0.33 -4.07 -6.53
C ILE A 9 0.37 -3.06 -5.37
N VAL A 10 -0.80 -2.58 -4.93
CA VAL A 10 -0.91 -1.65 -3.80
C VAL A 10 -0.34 -2.24 -2.53
N ARG A 11 -0.60 -3.52 -2.24
CA ARG A 11 -0.05 -4.20 -1.07
C ARG A 11 1.48 -4.24 -1.14
N GLU A 12 2.04 -4.69 -2.25
CA GLU A 12 3.49 -4.81 -2.45
C GLU A 12 4.18 -3.46 -2.30
N ASN A 13 3.65 -2.42 -2.95
CA ASN A 13 4.18 -1.07 -2.86
C ASN A 13 4.09 -0.51 -1.42
N VAL A 14 2.98 -0.71 -0.72
CA VAL A 14 2.84 -0.29 0.68
C VAL A 14 3.86 -0.99 1.57
N VAL A 15 4.07 -2.29 1.40
CA VAL A 15 5.08 -3.05 2.17
C VAL A 15 6.49 -2.55 1.86
N ARG A 16 6.80 -2.29 0.59
CA ARG A 16 8.10 -1.75 0.16
C ARG A 16 8.38 -0.39 0.80
N TYR A 17 7.47 0.58 0.64
CA TYR A 17 7.66 1.92 1.20
C TYR A 17 7.61 1.95 2.74
N MET A 18 6.88 1.04 3.38
CA MET A 18 6.99 0.86 4.83
C MET A 18 8.39 0.42 5.26
N ALA A 19 9.01 -0.51 4.52
CA ALA A 19 10.37 -0.97 4.81
C ALA A 19 11.39 0.16 4.62
N GLU A 20 11.27 0.93 3.54
CA GLU A 20 12.12 2.09 3.26
C GLU A 20 11.98 3.19 4.33
N ALA A 21 10.76 3.44 4.79
CA ALA A 21 10.48 4.42 5.84
C ALA A 21 10.80 3.91 7.27
N GLY A 22 11.15 2.63 7.44
CA GLY A 22 11.33 2.00 8.75
C GLY A 22 10.03 1.96 9.59
N MET A 23 8.87 1.98 8.93
CA MET A 23 7.56 2.09 9.57
C MET A 23 6.94 0.71 9.83
N LYS A 24 6.47 0.47 11.06
CA LYS A 24 5.77 -0.79 11.38
C LYS A 24 4.32 -0.72 10.94
N LYS A 25 3.76 -1.90 10.66
CA LYS A 25 2.35 -2.11 10.28
C LYS A 25 1.35 -1.46 11.25
N PHE A 26 1.60 -1.60 12.56
CA PHE A 26 0.73 -1.00 13.57
C PHE A 26 0.77 0.53 13.52
N ASP A 27 1.95 1.11 13.34
CA ASP A 27 2.17 2.55 13.30
C ASP A 27 1.45 3.17 12.09
N LEU A 28 1.60 2.57 10.90
CA LEU A 28 0.89 3.03 9.70
C LEU A 28 -0.63 3.00 9.91
N ALA A 29 -1.14 1.92 10.49
CA ALA A 29 -2.57 1.75 10.69
C ALA A 29 -3.15 2.77 11.70
N MET A 30 -2.35 3.19 12.68
CA MET A 30 -2.69 4.27 13.61
C MET A 30 -2.71 5.64 12.91
N VAL A 31 -1.72 5.95 12.06
CA VAL A 31 -1.64 7.23 11.34
C VAL A 31 -2.78 7.39 10.34
N VAL A 32 -3.14 6.32 9.62
CA VAL A 32 -4.20 6.37 8.60
C VAL A 32 -5.60 6.40 9.23
N GLY A 33 -5.74 5.98 10.49
CA GLY A 33 -6.99 6.01 11.25
C GLY A 33 -7.90 4.80 11.00
N GLY A 34 -7.32 3.60 10.82
CA GLY A 34 -8.10 2.39 10.55
C GLY A 34 -7.29 1.11 10.70
N THR A 35 -7.28 0.53 11.89
CA THR A 35 -6.41 -0.61 12.23
C THR A 35 -6.74 -1.88 11.45
N ALA A 36 -7.98 -2.37 11.49
CA ALA A 36 -8.31 -3.68 10.93
C ALA A 36 -8.24 -3.75 9.38
N GLY A 37 -8.47 -2.64 8.68
CA GLY A 37 -8.46 -2.59 7.21
C GLY A 37 -7.04 -2.52 6.66
N ILE A 38 -6.22 -1.62 7.19
CA ILE A 38 -4.81 -1.46 6.81
C ILE A 38 -4.02 -2.73 7.13
N GLN A 39 -4.27 -3.32 8.30
CA GLN A 39 -3.60 -4.57 8.65
C GLN A 39 -3.96 -5.71 7.69
N ARG A 40 -5.24 -5.84 7.29
CA ARG A 40 -5.67 -6.83 6.31
C ARG A 40 -5.10 -6.58 4.91
N LEU A 41 -4.97 -5.32 4.48
CA LEU A 41 -4.31 -4.98 3.23
C LEU A 41 -2.87 -5.50 3.22
N ILE A 42 -2.10 -5.22 4.27
CA ILE A 42 -0.70 -5.62 4.37
C ILE A 42 -0.55 -7.14 4.44
N ASP A 43 -1.46 -7.83 5.12
CA ASP A 43 -1.44 -9.29 5.24
C ASP A 43 -1.92 -10.03 3.98
N GLY A 44 -2.43 -9.33 2.96
CA GLY A 44 -3.02 -9.96 1.77
C GLY A 44 -4.44 -10.50 1.98
N GLY A 45 -5.12 -10.06 3.04
CA GLY A 45 -6.51 -10.41 3.34
C GLY A 45 -7.54 -9.43 2.79
N SER A 46 -7.12 -8.42 2.02
CA SER A 46 -8.03 -7.42 1.43
C SER A 46 -8.42 -7.81 0.01
N VAL A 47 -9.73 -7.91 -0.26
CA VAL A 47 -10.26 -8.28 -1.59
C VAL A 47 -10.60 -7.04 -2.43
N ASN A 48 -11.05 -5.96 -1.79
CA ASN A 48 -11.56 -4.76 -2.48
C ASN A 48 -10.55 -3.61 -2.52
N GLY A 49 -9.37 -3.78 -1.93
CA GLY A 49 -8.37 -2.71 -1.80
C GLY A 49 -8.82 -1.55 -0.89
N PRO A 50 -7.93 -0.57 -0.65
CA PRO A 50 -8.28 0.66 0.05
C PRO A 50 -9.06 1.62 -0.85
N THR A 51 -9.89 2.48 -0.26
CA THR A 51 -10.47 3.62 -1.00
C THR A 51 -9.38 4.60 -1.42
N ILE A 52 -9.64 5.43 -2.44
CA ILE A 52 -8.69 6.47 -2.90
C ILE A 52 -8.26 7.39 -1.74
N VAL A 53 -9.19 7.77 -0.85
CA VAL A 53 -8.90 8.61 0.31
C VAL A 53 -7.97 7.89 1.30
N THR A 54 -8.19 6.60 1.54
CA THR A 54 -7.30 5.79 2.39
C THR A 54 -5.93 5.66 1.76
N LEU A 55 -5.86 5.45 0.45
CA LEU A 55 -4.61 5.36 -0.30
C LEU A 55 -3.80 6.67 -0.22
N GLN A 56 -4.47 7.83 -0.35
CA GLN A 56 -3.84 9.13 -0.15
C GLN A 56 -3.26 9.29 1.25
N LYS A 57 -3.98 8.86 2.30
CA LYS A 57 -3.48 8.88 3.67
C LYS A 57 -2.27 7.98 3.88
N ILE A 58 -2.28 6.78 3.28
CA ILE A 58 -1.13 5.86 3.33
C ILE A 58 0.08 6.52 2.66
N ALA A 59 -0.10 7.08 1.46
CA ALA A 59 0.97 7.77 0.73
C ALA A 59 1.56 8.93 1.56
N MET A 60 0.71 9.77 2.15
CA MET A 60 1.13 10.85 3.04
C MET A 60 1.90 10.33 4.27
N ALA A 61 1.45 9.23 4.88
CA ALA A 61 2.11 8.64 6.04
C ALA A 61 3.50 8.09 5.69
N LEU A 62 3.67 7.56 4.47
CA LEU A 62 4.91 7.00 3.97
C LEU A 62 5.81 8.03 3.28
N GLY A 63 5.35 9.28 3.11
CA GLY A 63 6.12 10.33 2.45
C GLY A 63 6.25 10.18 0.93
N VAL A 64 5.31 9.49 0.28
CA VAL A 64 5.31 9.21 -1.17
C VAL A 64 4.05 9.78 -1.84
N LYS A 65 4.00 9.75 -3.17
CA LYS A 65 2.80 10.11 -3.93
C LYS A 65 1.84 8.93 -4.00
N THR A 66 0.55 9.23 -4.19
CA THR A 66 -0.47 8.19 -4.35
C THR A 66 -0.23 7.30 -5.58
N ILE A 67 0.37 7.85 -6.65
CA ILE A 67 0.69 7.09 -7.87
C ILE A 67 1.73 6.01 -7.61
N ASP A 68 2.72 6.31 -6.77
CA ASP A 68 3.80 5.38 -6.39
C ASP A 68 3.24 4.09 -5.74
N LEU A 69 2.05 4.17 -5.13
CA LEU A 69 1.37 3.02 -4.53
C LEU A 69 0.58 2.16 -5.52
N VAL A 70 0.17 2.69 -6.67
CA VAL A 70 -0.70 1.96 -7.64
C VAL A 70 0.05 1.52 -8.89
N GLU A 71 1.22 2.09 -9.14
CA GLU A 71 2.04 1.78 -10.31
C GLU A 71 2.66 0.39 -10.18
N ASP A 72 2.65 -0.32 -11.30
CA ASP A 72 3.19 -1.68 -11.40
C ASP A 72 4.66 -1.62 -11.79
N TRP A 73 5.54 -1.76 -10.79
CA TRP A 73 6.98 -1.67 -10.97
C TRP A 73 7.62 -3.00 -11.38
N SER A 74 6.84 -4.07 -11.61
CA SER A 74 7.42 -5.40 -11.92
C SER A 74 8.14 -5.46 -13.26
N ASP A 75 7.87 -4.51 -14.15
CA ASP A 75 8.36 -4.50 -15.53
C ASP A 75 9.62 -3.62 -15.70
N GLU A 76 10.07 -2.93 -14.65
CA GLU A 76 11.24 -2.03 -14.71
C GLU A 76 12.58 -2.70 -14.34
N ASP A 77 12.56 -3.96 -13.92
CA ASP A 77 13.75 -4.75 -13.56
C ASP A 77 14.35 -5.56 -14.75
N GLU A 78 14.04 -5.21 -16.01
CA GLU A 78 14.60 -5.84 -17.24
C GLU A 78 15.70 -5.02 -17.93
#